data_AF-A0A258D2F3-F1
#
_entry.id   AF-A0A258D2F3-F1
#
_cell.length_a   1.000
_cell.length_b   1.000
_cell.length_c   1.000
_cell.angle_alpha   90.00
_cell.angle_beta   90.00
_cell.angle_gamma   90.00
#
_symmetry.space_group_name_H-M   'P 1'
#
loop_
_entity.id
_entity.type
_entity.pdbx_description
1 polymer ?
#
loop_
_entity_poly.entity_id
_entity_poly.type
_entity_poly.pdbx_seq_one_letter_code
_entity_poly.pdbx_strand_id
1 'polypeptide(L)'
;LTPISAFRPRRWRGALLPQSARVTFEILEADKRPVSAVADNFEVRDVMEVHISEDRGTSLSMLFDAGRSLEERVLAEQFSA
;
A
#
# COMPACT_ATOMS: atom_id res chain seq x y z
N LEU A 1 -3.65 -3.61 -3.06
CA LEU A 1 -2.48 -3.52 -3.97
C LEU A 1 -2.90 -2.77 -5.22
N THR A 2 -2.31 -1.61 -5.47
CA THR A 2 -2.68 -0.72 -6.59
C THR A 2 -1.47 -0.51 -7.49
N PRO A 3 -1.50 -0.97 -8.74
CA PRO A 3 -0.42 -0.69 -9.68
C PRO A 3 -0.49 0.76 -10.17
N ILE A 4 0.68 1.36 -10.40
CA ILE A 4 0.80 2.61 -11.13
C ILE A 4 1.38 2.27 -12.51
N SER A 5 0.63 2.56 -13.57
CA SER A 5 1.07 2.38 -14.97
C SER A 5 1.65 1.00 -15.29
N ALA A 6 1.00 -0.08 -14.79
CA ALA A 6 1.49 -1.45 -15.00
C ALA A 6 1.61 -1.79 -16.50
N PHE A 7 2.81 -2.22 -16.91
CA PHE A 7 3.08 -2.63 -18.28
C PHE A 7 2.46 -4.01 -18.60
N ARG A 8 2.60 -4.98 -17.68
CA ARG A 8 2.08 -6.34 -17.79
C ARG A 8 1.64 -6.84 -16.39
N PRO A 9 0.49 -7.54 -16.28
CA PRO A 9 -0.50 -7.76 -17.33
C PRO A 9 -1.22 -6.44 -17.69
N ARG A 10 -1.54 -6.27 -18.99
CA ARG A 10 -2.24 -5.07 -19.46
C ARG A 10 -3.63 -5.00 -18.79
N ARG A 11 -4.06 -3.79 -18.41
CA ARG A 11 -5.35 -3.53 -17.74
C ARG A 11 -5.50 -4.15 -16.34
N TRP A 12 -4.42 -4.52 -15.69
CA TRP A 12 -4.51 -4.92 -14.29
C TRP A 12 -4.93 -3.73 -13.42
N ARG A 13 -6.07 -3.88 -12.72
CA ARG A 13 -6.65 -2.83 -11.87
C ARG A 13 -6.18 -2.89 -10.41
N GLY A 14 -5.27 -3.81 -10.11
CA GLY A 14 -4.87 -4.13 -8.74
C GLY A 14 -5.68 -5.25 -8.13
N ALA A 15 -5.56 -5.38 -6.81
CA ALA A 15 -6.22 -6.41 -6.01
C ALA A 15 -6.53 -5.89 -4.61
N LEU A 16 -7.71 -6.23 -4.09
CA LEU A 16 -7.99 -6.18 -2.66
C LEU A 16 -7.37 -7.43 -2.04
N LEU A 17 -6.60 -7.23 -0.97
CA LEU A 17 -5.92 -8.31 -0.26
C LEU A 17 -6.52 -8.44 1.13
N PRO A 18 -6.66 -9.66 1.67
CA PRO A 18 -7.01 -9.81 3.07
C PRO A 18 -5.90 -9.19 3.92
N GLN A 19 -6.29 -8.67 5.08
CA GLN A 19 -5.38 -8.06 6.04
C GLN A 19 -4.23 -9.01 6.48
N SER A 20 -4.46 -10.33 6.47
CA SER A 20 -3.45 -11.35 6.79
C SER A 20 -2.47 -11.67 5.64
N ALA A 21 -2.63 -11.03 4.47
CA ALA A 21 -1.77 -11.28 3.33
C ALA A 21 -0.33 -10.86 3.62
N ARG A 22 0.61 -11.68 3.14
CA ARG A 22 2.02 -11.32 3.03
C ARG A 22 2.34 -11.14 1.56
N VAL A 23 2.93 -10.01 1.20
CA VAL A 23 3.27 -9.66 -0.17
C VAL A 23 4.78 -9.57 -0.27
N THR A 24 5.36 -10.30 -1.23
CA THR A 24 6.78 -10.23 -1.54
C THR A 24 6.95 -9.69 -2.96
N PHE A 25 7.76 -8.66 -3.11
CA PHE A 25 8.25 -8.21 -4.41
C PHE A 25 9.68 -8.68 -4.59
N GLU A 26 9.92 -9.45 -5.65
CA GLU A 26 11.26 -9.81 -6.12
C GLU A 26 11.63 -8.92 -7.30
N ILE A 27 12.74 -8.20 -7.21
CA ILE A 27 13.16 -7.28 -8.27
C ILE A 27 14.01 -8.03 -9.29
N LEU A 28 13.41 -8.25 -10.46
CA LEU A 28 14.07 -8.91 -11.58
C LEU A 28 15.10 -7.98 -12.22
N GLU A 29 16.29 -8.51 -12.49
CA GLU A 29 17.40 -7.78 -13.13
C GLU A 29 17.74 -6.46 -12.39
N ALA A 30 17.78 -6.46 -11.06
CA ALA A 30 17.98 -5.28 -10.23
C ALA A 30 19.19 -4.42 -10.66
N ASP A 31 20.29 -5.05 -11.08
CA ASP A 31 21.49 -4.35 -11.58
C ASP A 31 21.22 -3.53 -12.86
N LYS A 32 20.32 -3.99 -13.73
CA LYS A 32 19.95 -3.30 -14.97
C LYS A 32 18.84 -2.28 -14.77
N ARG A 33 17.97 -2.52 -13.78
CA ARG A 33 16.77 -1.73 -13.49
C ARG A 33 16.64 -1.58 -11.97
N PRO A 34 17.42 -0.67 -11.36
CA PRO A 34 17.35 -0.45 -9.92
C PRO A 34 15.98 0.08 -9.53
N VAL A 35 15.51 -0.35 -8.36
CA VAL A 35 14.21 0.01 -7.80
C VAL A 35 14.44 0.63 -6.43
N SER A 36 13.66 1.67 -6.11
CA SER A 36 13.53 2.20 -4.75
C SER A 36 12.26 1.68 -4.10
N ALA A 37 12.35 1.32 -2.83
CA ALA A 37 11.19 1.09 -1.96
C ALA A 37 11.07 2.26 -0.97
N VAL A 38 9.86 2.82 -0.84
CA VAL A 38 9.59 3.97 0.03
C VAL A 38 8.45 3.63 0.98
N ALA A 39 8.67 3.83 2.27
CA ALA A 39 7.66 3.77 3.32
C ALA A 39 7.59 5.15 3.99
N ASP A 40 6.57 5.93 3.63
CA ASP A 40 6.39 7.33 4.03
C ASP A 40 7.63 8.20 3.74
N ASN A 41 8.44 8.48 4.75
CA ASN A 41 9.65 9.30 4.67
C ASN A 41 10.95 8.49 4.64
N PHE A 42 10.87 7.16 4.67
CA PHE A 42 12.02 6.26 4.64
C PHE A 42 12.19 5.64 3.26
N GLU A 43 13.32 5.88 2.61
CA GLU A 43 13.67 5.33 1.29
C GLU A 43 14.83 4.32 1.42
N VAL A 44 14.67 3.16 0.76
CA VAL A 44 15.75 2.21 0.51
C VAL A 44 15.93 2.08 -1.00
N ARG A 45 17.18 2.25 -1.46
CA ARG A 45 17.56 2.15 -2.89
C ARG A 45 18.16 0.80 -3.21
N ASP A 46 18.17 0.47 -4.50
CA ASP A 46 18.76 -0.75 -5.06
C ASP A 46 18.23 -2.02 -4.37
N VAL A 47 16.92 -2.05 -4.10
CA VAL A 47 16.30 -3.17 -3.39
C VAL A 47 16.25 -4.41 -4.28
N MET A 48 16.60 -5.56 -3.70
CA MET A 48 16.48 -6.86 -4.37
C MET A 48 15.14 -7.54 -4.05
N GLU A 49 14.64 -7.33 -2.83
CA GLU A 49 13.41 -7.95 -2.34
C GLU A 49 12.71 -7.01 -1.35
N VAL A 50 11.38 -7.00 -1.37
CA VAL A 50 10.54 -6.23 -0.43
C VAL A 50 9.48 -7.13 0.16
N HIS A 51 9.45 -7.27 1.49
CA HIS A 51 8.43 -8.01 2.22
C HIS A 51 7.46 -7.04 2.89
N ILE A 52 6.17 -7.22 2.66
CA ILE A 52 5.11 -6.38 3.20
C ILE A 52 4.10 -7.27 3.92
N SER A 53 3.81 -6.91 5.17
CA SER A 53 2.74 -7.46 5.97
C SER A 53 2.22 -6.41 6.94
N GLU A 54 0.98 -6.55 7.38
CA GLU A 54 0.47 -5.74 8.47
C GLU A 54 1.17 -6.08 9.79
N ASP A 55 1.60 -5.05 10.52
CA ASP A 55 1.94 -5.17 11.94
C ASP A 55 0.70 -4.99 12.81
N ARG A 56 0.37 -6.02 13.60
CA ARG A 56 -0.78 -6.05 14.52
C ARG A 56 -0.42 -5.70 15.96
N GLY A 57 0.87 -5.54 16.25
CA GLY A 57 1.35 -5.12 17.57
C GLY A 57 1.25 -3.61 17.78
N THR A 58 1.19 -2.84 16.70
CA THR A 58 1.13 -1.38 16.73
C THR A 58 -0.32 -0.90 16.64
N SER A 59 -0.71 0.00 17.54
CA SER A 59 -2.01 0.68 17.51
C SER A 59 -1.84 2.19 17.63
N LEU A 60 -2.77 2.94 17.05
CA LEU A 60 -2.80 4.40 17.09
C LEU A 60 -4.16 4.86 17.61
N SER A 61 -4.17 5.77 18.58
CA SER A 61 -5.38 6.46 19.00
C SER A 61 -5.57 7.71 18.13
N MET A 62 -6.57 7.68 17.26
CA MET A 62 -6.97 8.83 16.45
C MET A 62 -8.10 9.59 17.14
N LEU A 63 -7.97 10.91 17.24
CA LEU A 63 -8.98 11.79 17.82
C LEU A 63 -9.83 12.42 16.71
N PHE A 64 -11.13 12.53 16.96
CA PHE A 64 -12.10 13.12 16.05
C PHE A 64 -13.04 14.05 16.82
N ASP A 65 -13.55 15.06 16.13
CA ASP A 65 -14.67 15.84 16.65
C ASP A 65 -15.94 14.98 16.67
N ALA A 66 -16.83 15.25 17.62
CA ALA A 66 -18.13 14.59 17.68
C ALA A 66 -18.91 14.83 16.36
N GLY A 67 -19.36 13.74 15.73
CA GLY A 67 -20.05 13.78 14.43
C GLY A 67 -19.14 14.00 13.21
N ARG A 68 -17.82 13.84 13.37
CA ARG A 68 -16.82 13.90 12.28
C ARG A 68 -15.78 12.78 12.39
N SER A 69 -16.26 11.58 12.65
CA SER A 69 -15.41 10.38 12.71
C SER A 69 -14.82 10.03 11.35
N LEU A 70 -13.73 9.25 11.36
CA LEU A 70 -13.17 8.69 10.12
C LEU A 70 -14.17 7.80 9.38
N GLU A 71 -14.98 7.03 10.11
CA GLU A 71 -15.99 6.15 9.52
C GLU A 71 -17.04 6.95 8.73
N GLU A 72 -17.56 8.03 9.31
CA GLU A 72 -18.48 8.95 8.61
C GLU A 72 -17.82 9.55 7.36
N ARG A 73 -16.53 9.93 7.44
CA ARG A 73 -15.79 10.46 6.29
C ARG A 73 -15.61 9.41 5.19
N VAL A 74 -15.25 8.19 5.56
CA VAL A 74 -15.08 7.06 4.61
C VAL A 74 -16.40 6.74 3.92
N LEU A 75 -17.51 6.67 4.67
CA LEU A 75 -18.84 6.44 4.10
C LEU A 75 -19.24 7.57 3.15
N ALA A 76 -19.04 8.83 3.54
CA ALA A 76 -19.31 9.96 2.68
C ALA A 76 -18.50 9.88 1.38
N GLU A 77 -17.18 9.67 1.44
CA GLU A 77 -16.31 9.59 0.26
C GLU A 77 -16.63 8.39 -0.65
N GLN A 78 -17.03 7.24 -0.09
CA GLN A 78 -17.33 6.05 -0.88
C GLN A 78 -18.68 6.09 -1.59
N PHE A 79 -19.67 6.82 -1.03
CA PHE A 79 -21.06 6.79 -1.49
C PHE A 79 -21.61 8.15 -1.95
N SER A 80 -20.85 9.24 -1.84
CA SER A 80 -21.23 10.50 -2.47
C SER A 80 -20.95 10.42 -3.98
N ALA A 81 -22.04 10.44 -4.76
CA ALA A 81 -22.03 10.51 -6.22
C ALA A 81 -21.86 11.96 -6.70
#